data_AF-A0A9W7C3U4-F1
#
_entry.id   AF-A0A9W7C3U4-F1
#
_cell.length_a   1.000
_cell.length_b   1.000
_cell.length_c   1.000
_cell.angle_alpha   90.00
_cell.angle_beta   90.00
_cell.angle_gamma   90.00
#
_symmetry.space_group_name_H-M   'P 1'
#
loop_
_entity.id
_entity.type
_entity.pdbx_description
1 polymer ?
#
loop_
_entity_poly.entity_id
_entity_poly.type
_entity_poly.pdbx_seq_one_letter_code
_entity_poly.pdbx_strand_id
1 'polypeptide(L)'
;MIMLQPSSLSKLLLLTALLLLNTNLLGVSATGAALVDPSKLPLSTKGKHIVDTSGDRVKWACVNWYGPNLPDTNVVGGLEYQTLDYLVKSIKDLGYNCVRLPYTVELALLDPPVPLESALPVPVLQANPDLVGLSSLEVFDKTVDALTDAGLMIILNVHTSAQGWCCQLTSDEGLWFTPEWSYAQFEQSLTDFTTRYLDNPLVVAMDMRNEIHDINNPDRGDSIPVGWGRGDPDLDWYKVATDLGNKVLAVNPDILIVVTALCFGMDLRGCKDTGAVELDVPNKLVWTVHSYRFFTPFYDIPLMLNLKDYRELAAISGFLLVGLLAAFIVVIKATWPSKKTWLNSVALAYFFTGCCFVPIAYGAALFLKETCNTWYHNDAKYVPPISIAVFIVPLLSYVSYNIWQRKKSSPENGGSTALELSNVTGSFKESTDLLSEAKSDSGYKAILLPPALATLLFLGMLLLTCMVWSLFATTPMVYENHHTRMWWFASEDGENYQAPIWMSEFGQDTRDAYWVGLMKFLAKSDMDWAVWAYYGSTRVEDIPYSHQNLTMPETYGLMNKYYNETMFAGMEGGDWRIKDMQAVMPINPDVDSIDASGCSDCVW
;
A
#
# COMPACT_ATOMS: atom_id res chain seq x y z
N MET A 1 37.23 -70.82 19.97
CA MET A 1 37.06 -70.39 18.58
C MET A 1 36.38 -69.04 18.62
N ILE A 2 37.13 -67.99 18.32
CA ILE A 2 36.79 -66.59 18.59
C ILE A 2 35.73 -66.12 17.58
N MET A 3 34.57 -65.67 18.06
CA MET A 3 33.59 -64.97 17.22
C MET A 3 34.17 -63.61 16.81
N LEU A 4 34.39 -63.42 15.51
CA LEU A 4 34.80 -62.14 14.94
C LEU A 4 33.57 -61.22 14.81
N GLN A 5 33.70 -60.00 15.33
CA GLN A 5 32.72 -58.93 15.16
C GLN A 5 32.59 -58.50 13.70
N PRO A 6 31.42 -57.95 13.28
CA PRO A 6 31.26 -57.41 11.93
C PRO A 6 32.22 -56.24 11.73
N SER A 7 33.06 -56.34 10.70
CA SER A 7 34.05 -55.32 10.34
C SER A 7 33.40 -53.96 10.13
N SER A 8 34.13 -52.90 10.46
CA SER A 8 33.81 -51.49 10.20
C SER A 8 33.34 -51.19 8.77
N LEU A 9 33.67 -52.05 7.79
CA LEU A 9 33.23 -51.95 6.41
C LEU A 9 31.72 -52.10 6.21
N SER A 10 31.06 -53.02 6.94
CA SER A 10 29.61 -53.25 6.80
C SER A 10 28.76 -52.13 7.41
N LYS A 11 29.30 -51.42 8.41
CA LYS A 11 28.65 -50.21 8.95
C LYS A 11 28.87 -49.00 8.03
N LEU A 12 30.01 -48.90 7.36
CA LEU A 12 30.31 -47.84 6.41
C LEU A 12 29.50 -47.96 5.11
N LEU A 13 29.27 -49.19 4.64
CA LEU A 13 28.40 -49.49 3.49
C LEU A 13 26.92 -49.22 3.78
N LEU A 14 26.46 -49.48 5.01
CA LEU A 14 25.09 -49.12 5.42
C LEU A 14 24.90 -47.61 5.55
N LEU A 15 25.90 -46.88 6.08
CA LEU A 15 25.86 -45.42 6.17
C LEU A 15 25.90 -44.76 4.79
N THR A 16 26.70 -45.29 3.86
CA THR A 16 26.74 -44.77 2.47
C THR A 16 25.47 -45.12 1.69
N ALA A 17 24.85 -46.29 1.91
CA ALA A 17 23.54 -46.61 1.34
C ALA A 17 22.39 -45.74 1.92
N LEU A 18 22.44 -45.40 3.22
CA LEU A 18 21.49 -44.48 3.86
C LEU A 18 21.72 -43.02 3.46
N LEU A 19 22.96 -42.61 3.15
CA LEU A 19 23.24 -41.30 2.56
C LEU A 19 22.86 -41.24 1.06
N LEU A 20 22.96 -42.34 0.31
CA LEU A 20 22.57 -42.41 -1.11
C LEU A 20 21.06 -42.60 -1.33
N LEU A 21 20.31 -43.02 -0.30
CA LEU A 21 18.83 -43.04 -0.32
C LEU A 21 18.21 -41.66 0.03
N ASN A 22 19.00 -40.70 0.49
CA ASN A 22 18.57 -39.32 0.76
C ASN A 22 18.96 -38.30 -0.32
N THR A 23 19.64 -38.71 -1.40
CA THR A 23 20.09 -37.78 -2.46
C THR A 23 19.08 -37.56 -3.59
N ASN A 24 17.84 -38.04 -3.47
CA ASN A 24 16.74 -37.73 -4.41
C ASN A 24 15.79 -36.64 -3.91
N LEU A 25 16.20 -35.81 -2.94
CA LEU A 25 15.40 -34.70 -2.40
C LEU A 25 16.17 -33.38 -2.32
N LEU A 26 17.12 -33.17 -3.22
CA LEU A 26 17.41 -31.83 -3.73
C LEU A 26 16.92 -31.80 -5.17
N GLY A 27 15.59 -31.95 -5.31
CA GLY A 27 14.94 -31.42 -6.49
C GLY A 27 15.31 -29.95 -6.55
N VAL A 28 16.00 -29.55 -7.62
CA VAL A 28 16.10 -28.15 -8.01
C VAL A 28 14.68 -27.60 -7.89
N SER A 29 14.43 -26.77 -6.87
CA SER A 29 13.12 -26.13 -6.69
C SER A 29 12.75 -25.53 -8.03
N ALA A 30 11.59 -25.91 -8.56
CA ALA A 30 10.99 -25.15 -9.63
C ALA A 30 10.98 -23.69 -9.17
N THR A 31 11.65 -22.81 -9.93
CA THR A 31 11.87 -21.40 -9.57
C THR A 31 10.60 -20.55 -9.76
N GLY A 32 9.42 -21.18 -9.71
CA GLY A 32 8.13 -20.59 -10.06
C GLY A 32 6.98 -21.23 -9.30
N ALA A 33 5.83 -20.55 -9.29
CA ALA A 33 4.61 -21.06 -8.70
C ALA A 33 4.07 -22.25 -9.51
N ALA A 34 3.47 -23.22 -8.82
CA ALA A 34 2.89 -24.39 -9.47
C ALA A 34 1.64 -23.99 -10.28
N LEU A 35 1.55 -24.45 -11.53
CA LEU A 35 0.31 -24.40 -12.29
C LEU A 35 -0.73 -25.31 -11.64
N VAL A 36 -2.00 -24.90 -11.70
CA VAL A 36 -3.11 -25.71 -11.19
C VAL A 36 -3.44 -26.83 -12.17
N ASP A 37 -3.65 -28.03 -11.64
CA ASP A 37 -4.20 -29.15 -12.40
C ASP A 37 -5.69 -28.90 -12.64
N PRO A 38 -6.16 -28.80 -13.91
CA PRO A 38 -7.56 -28.54 -14.20
C PRO A 38 -8.54 -29.56 -13.60
N SER A 39 -8.10 -30.80 -13.33
CA SER A 39 -8.93 -31.83 -12.68
C SER A 39 -9.20 -31.54 -11.20
N LYS A 40 -8.48 -30.59 -10.61
CA LYS A 40 -8.65 -30.17 -9.22
C LYS A 40 -9.48 -28.89 -9.06
N LEU A 41 -9.97 -28.31 -10.15
CA LEU A 41 -10.88 -27.16 -10.15
C LEU A 41 -12.34 -27.60 -9.88
N PRO A 42 -13.22 -26.69 -9.40
CA PRO A 42 -13.00 -25.26 -9.17
C PRO A 42 -12.26 -24.94 -7.86
N LEU A 43 -11.78 -23.70 -7.77
CA LEU A 43 -11.18 -23.18 -6.53
C LEU A 43 -12.26 -22.78 -5.50
N SER A 44 -11.86 -22.78 -4.23
CA SER A 44 -12.65 -22.29 -3.10
C SER A 44 -11.74 -21.66 -2.05
N THR A 45 -12.31 -21.10 -0.99
CA THR A 45 -11.56 -20.49 0.11
C THR A 45 -11.66 -21.29 1.40
N LYS A 46 -10.60 -21.28 2.20
CA LYS A 46 -10.52 -21.94 3.50
C LYS A 46 -9.61 -21.14 4.43
N GLY A 47 -10.21 -20.45 5.40
CA GLY A 47 -9.51 -19.49 6.24
C GLY A 47 -8.85 -18.41 5.38
N LYS A 48 -7.56 -18.14 5.62
CA LYS A 48 -6.77 -17.18 4.82
C LYS A 48 -6.30 -17.67 3.45
N HIS A 49 -6.68 -18.88 3.03
CA HIS A 49 -6.12 -19.52 1.84
C HIS A 49 -7.15 -19.81 0.75
N ILE A 50 -6.72 -19.66 -0.49
CA ILE A 50 -7.36 -20.24 -1.67
C ILE A 50 -6.92 -21.70 -1.78
N VAL A 51 -7.87 -22.60 -2.04
CA VAL A 51 -7.66 -24.06 -2.09
C VAL A 51 -8.35 -24.69 -3.29
N ASP A 52 -7.82 -25.83 -3.71
CA ASP A 52 -8.43 -26.69 -4.74
C ASP A 52 -9.53 -27.59 -4.16
N THR A 53 -10.15 -28.42 -5.01
CA THR A 53 -11.20 -29.39 -4.60
C THR A 53 -10.72 -30.47 -3.63
N SER A 54 -9.42 -30.70 -3.51
CA SER A 54 -8.83 -31.60 -2.50
C SER A 54 -8.59 -30.89 -1.16
N GLY A 55 -8.76 -29.57 -1.13
CA GLY A 55 -8.46 -28.71 0.02
C GLY A 55 -6.99 -28.33 0.13
N ASP A 56 -6.19 -28.58 -0.91
CA ASP A 56 -4.77 -28.21 -0.96
C ASP A 56 -4.63 -26.71 -1.28
N ARG A 57 -3.67 -26.04 -0.64
CA ARG A 57 -3.34 -24.61 -0.89
C ARG A 57 -2.96 -24.40 -2.35
N VAL A 58 -3.65 -23.48 -2.99
CA VAL A 58 -3.27 -22.93 -4.30
C VAL A 58 -2.73 -21.52 -4.07
N LYS A 59 -1.44 -21.33 -4.30
CA LYS A 59 -0.79 -20.02 -4.27
C LYS A 59 -1.07 -19.29 -5.57
N TRP A 60 -1.55 -18.06 -5.50
CA TRP A 60 -1.59 -17.15 -6.64
C TRP A 60 -0.34 -16.27 -6.62
N ALA A 61 0.52 -16.48 -7.60
CA ALA A 61 1.65 -15.61 -7.91
C ALA A 61 1.43 -15.11 -9.34
N CYS A 62 0.70 -14.01 -9.46
CA CYS A 62 0.23 -13.50 -10.73
C CYS A 62 1.03 -12.31 -11.22
N VAL A 63 0.73 -11.93 -12.46
CA VAL A 63 1.11 -10.63 -13.01
C VAL A 63 -0.12 -9.93 -13.57
N ASN A 64 -0.14 -8.60 -13.52
CA ASN A 64 -1.14 -7.79 -14.23
C ASN A 64 -0.71 -7.62 -15.69
N TRP A 65 -1.61 -7.91 -16.63
CA TRP A 65 -1.37 -7.68 -18.06
C TRP A 65 -2.44 -6.79 -18.65
N TYR A 66 -2.25 -5.48 -18.49
CA TYR A 66 -3.19 -4.46 -18.95
C TYR A 66 -2.97 -4.08 -20.42
N GLY A 67 -3.84 -3.22 -20.94
CA GLY A 67 -3.84 -2.82 -22.35
C GLY A 67 -5.25 -2.70 -22.91
N PRO A 68 -6.17 -3.67 -22.67
CA PRO A 68 -7.55 -3.56 -23.14
C PRO A 68 -8.31 -2.34 -22.58
N ASN A 69 -7.84 -1.81 -21.45
CA ASN A 69 -8.34 -0.57 -20.86
C ASN A 69 -7.70 0.71 -21.40
N LEU A 70 -6.65 0.63 -22.23
CA LEU A 70 -5.97 1.80 -22.77
C LEU A 70 -6.61 2.27 -24.07
N PRO A 71 -6.87 3.58 -24.23
CA PRO A 71 -7.52 4.13 -25.42
C PRO A 71 -6.66 4.00 -26.70
N ASP A 72 -5.34 3.86 -26.56
CA ASP A 72 -4.42 3.84 -27.70
C ASP A 72 -4.25 2.45 -28.32
N THR A 73 -4.63 1.37 -27.62
CA THR A 73 -4.41 -0.01 -28.12
C THR A 73 -5.64 -0.89 -28.08
N ASN A 74 -6.51 -0.78 -27.06
CA ASN A 74 -7.68 -1.64 -26.82
C ASN A 74 -7.38 -3.15 -26.71
N VAL A 75 -6.11 -3.53 -26.66
CA VAL A 75 -5.63 -4.92 -26.53
C VAL A 75 -4.44 -4.95 -25.59
N VAL A 76 -4.11 -6.14 -25.10
CA VAL A 76 -2.95 -6.35 -24.21
C VAL A 76 -1.65 -5.82 -24.83
N GLY A 77 -0.81 -5.21 -24.01
CA GLY A 77 0.46 -4.64 -24.46
C GLY A 77 1.46 -5.69 -24.95
N GLY A 78 2.25 -5.34 -25.97
CA GLY A 78 3.36 -6.14 -26.49
C GLY A 78 3.08 -6.84 -27.83
N LEU A 79 1.83 -6.88 -28.29
CA LEU A 79 1.44 -7.48 -29.57
C LEU A 79 2.03 -6.75 -30.79
N GLU A 80 2.54 -5.54 -30.60
CA GLU A 80 3.27 -4.76 -31.59
C GLU A 80 4.73 -5.23 -31.76
N TYR A 81 5.28 -5.95 -30.77
CA TYR A 81 6.69 -6.37 -30.77
C TYR A 81 6.89 -7.88 -30.74
N GLN A 82 6.00 -8.64 -30.11
CA GLN A 82 6.12 -10.09 -29.94
C GLN A 82 4.81 -10.81 -30.29
N THR A 83 4.92 -12.09 -30.65
CA THR A 83 3.73 -12.92 -30.87
C THR A 83 3.02 -13.17 -29.54
N LEU A 84 1.69 -13.35 -29.57
CA LEU A 84 0.89 -13.68 -28.39
C LEU A 84 1.45 -14.90 -27.64
N ASP A 85 1.77 -15.97 -28.37
CA ASP A 85 2.39 -17.18 -27.82
C ASP A 85 3.71 -16.91 -27.10
N TYR A 86 4.54 -16.00 -27.63
CA TYR A 86 5.81 -15.64 -27.01
C TYR A 86 5.58 -14.92 -25.68
N LEU A 87 4.66 -13.96 -25.65
CA LEU A 87 4.32 -13.19 -24.45
C LEU A 87 3.78 -14.10 -23.34
N VAL A 88 2.82 -14.97 -23.68
CA VAL A 88 2.27 -15.96 -22.74
C VAL A 88 3.34 -16.92 -22.23
N LYS A 89 4.19 -17.42 -23.13
CA LYS A 89 5.31 -18.29 -22.74
C LYS A 89 6.29 -17.55 -21.81
N SER A 90 6.57 -16.28 -22.07
CA SER A 90 7.44 -15.46 -21.24
C SER A 90 6.88 -15.28 -19.83
N ILE A 91 5.58 -15.02 -19.66
CA ILE A 91 4.92 -14.98 -18.34
C ILE A 91 5.13 -16.30 -17.59
N LYS A 92 4.92 -17.43 -18.27
CA LYS A 92 5.10 -18.77 -17.69
C LYS A 92 6.57 -19.07 -17.35
N ASP A 93 7.51 -18.72 -18.22
CA ASP A 93 8.95 -18.92 -18.01
C ASP A 93 9.49 -18.07 -16.84
N LEU A 94 8.87 -16.92 -16.56
CA LEU A 94 9.18 -16.10 -15.38
C LEU A 94 8.70 -16.74 -14.06
N GLY A 95 7.85 -17.77 -14.13
CA GLY A 95 7.39 -18.56 -12.99
C GLY A 95 5.99 -18.20 -12.48
N TYR A 96 5.28 -17.28 -13.13
CA TYR A 96 3.91 -16.94 -12.76
C TYR A 96 2.94 -18.08 -13.11
N ASN A 97 1.89 -18.23 -12.30
CA ASN A 97 0.84 -19.23 -12.55
C ASN A 97 -0.55 -18.63 -12.84
N CYS A 98 -0.65 -17.30 -12.84
CA CYS A 98 -1.88 -16.58 -13.11
C CYS A 98 -1.65 -15.20 -13.72
N VAL A 99 -2.69 -14.68 -14.39
CA VAL A 99 -2.73 -13.33 -14.93
C VAL A 99 -3.99 -12.63 -14.44
N ARG A 100 -3.83 -11.46 -13.81
CA ARG A 100 -4.93 -10.51 -13.64
C ARG A 100 -5.07 -9.76 -14.96
N LEU A 101 -6.24 -9.86 -15.58
CA LEU A 101 -6.50 -9.36 -16.93
C LEU A 101 -7.55 -8.23 -16.89
N PRO A 102 -7.08 -6.97 -16.84
CA PRO A 102 -7.93 -5.78 -16.93
C PRO A 102 -8.76 -5.71 -18.21
N TYR A 103 -10.03 -5.34 -18.07
CA TYR A 103 -10.92 -4.94 -19.15
C TYR A 103 -11.81 -3.78 -18.71
N THR A 104 -12.61 -3.25 -19.64
CA THR A 104 -13.54 -2.15 -19.37
C THR A 104 -14.97 -2.55 -19.61
N VAL A 105 -15.91 -1.84 -18.96
CA VAL A 105 -17.34 -1.97 -19.27
C VAL A 105 -17.59 -1.68 -20.76
N GLU A 106 -16.87 -0.70 -21.31
CA GLU A 106 -16.87 -0.37 -22.73
C GLU A 106 -16.46 -1.52 -23.64
N LEU A 107 -15.35 -2.21 -23.36
CA LEU A 107 -14.94 -3.37 -24.13
C LEU A 107 -16.01 -4.45 -24.10
N ALA A 108 -16.57 -4.71 -22.91
CA ALA A 108 -17.55 -5.76 -22.72
C ALA A 108 -18.87 -5.51 -23.46
N LEU A 109 -19.32 -4.25 -23.50
CA LEU A 109 -20.64 -3.91 -24.05
C LEU A 109 -20.62 -3.40 -25.49
N LEU A 110 -19.52 -2.76 -25.90
CA LEU A 110 -19.45 -2.07 -27.20
C LEU A 110 -18.47 -2.70 -28.18
N ASP A 111 -17.54 -3.55 -27.72
CA ASP A 111 -16.50 -4.18 -28.53
C ASP A 111 -15.82 -3.20 -29.53
N PRO A 112 -15.11 -2.18 -29.01
CA PRO A 112 -14.43 -1.21 -29.86
C PRO A 112 -13.39 -1.92 -30.74
N PRO A 113 -13.11 -1.41 -31.96
CA PRO A 113 -12.10 -2.01 -32.81
C PRO A 113 -10.69 -1.80 -32.26
N VAL A 114 -9.76 -2.67 -32.67
CA VAL A 114 -8.32 -2.42 -32.47
C VAL A 114 -7.93 -1.18 -33.28
N PRO A 115 -7.33 -0.14 -32.66
CA PRO A 115 -6.97 1.09 -33.36
C PRO A 115 -5.99 0.83 -34.51
N LEU A 116 -6.30 1.33 -35.70
CA LEU A 116 -5.40 1.28 -36.86
C LEU A 116 -4.23 2.26 -36.72
N GLU A 117 -4.45 3.35 -35.98
CA GLU A 117 -3.45 4.35 -35.60
C GLU A 117 -3.41 4.41 -34.07
N SER A 118 -2.21 4.43 -33.50
CA SER A 118 -1.98 4.53 -32.06
C SER A 118 -0.80 5.47 -31.77
N ALA A 119 -0.58 5.82 -30.50
CA ALA A 119 0.60 6.55 -30.07
C ALA A 119 1.90 5.74 -30.19
N LEU A 120 1.82 4.43 -30.49
CA LEU A 120 2.98 3.57 -30.70
C LEU A 120 3.71 3.92 -32.01
N PRO A 121 5.04 3.73 -32.07
CA PRO A 121 5.81 3.98 -33.29
C PRO A 121 5.57 2.93 -34.39
N VAL A 122 4.74 1.92 -34.11
CA VAL A 122 4.45 0.77 -34.96
C VAL A 122 2.98 0.34 -34.81
N PRO A 123 2.40 -0.41 -35.78
CA PRO A 123 1.03 -0.91 -35.66
C PRO A 123 0.83 -1.82 -34.43
N VAL A 124 -0.33 -1.71 -33.78
CA VAL A 124 -0.70 -2.42 -32.54
C VAL A 124 -0.54 -3.95 -32.65
N LEU A 125 -0.82 -4.52 -33.83
CA LEU A 125 -0.74 -5.97 -34.08
C LEU A 125 0.41 -6.34 -35.02
N GLN A 126 1.48 -5.53 -35.10
CA GLN A 126 2.56 -5.75 -36.06
C GLN A 126 3.15 -7.17 -36.03
N ALA A 127 3.32 -7.75 -34.84
CA ALA A 127 3.89 -9.09 -34.68
C ALA A 127 2.86 -10.23 -34.82
N ASN A 128 1.56 -9.91 -34.92
CA ASN A 128 0.45 -10.85 -34.88
C ASN A 128 -0.48 -10.67 -36.09
N PRO A 129 -0.01 -11.00 -37.31
CA PRO A 129 -0.76 -10.77 -38.55
C PRO A 129 -2.06 -11.58 -38.64
N ASP A 130 -2.17 -12.68 -37.90
CA ASP A 130 -3.36 -13.52 -37.77
C ASP A 130 -4.47 -12.90 -36.91
N LEU A 131 -4.13 -11.94 -36.05
CA LEU A 131 -5.09 -11.17 -35.24
C LEU A 131 -5.62 -9.93 -35.98
N VAL A 132 -4.99 -9.55 -37.10
CA VAL A 132 -5.39 -8.35 -37.87
C VAL A 132 -6.79 -8.55 -38.46
N GLY A 133 -7.67 -7.60 -38.16
CA GLY A 133 -9.06 -7.59 -38.65
C GLY A 133 -10.06 -8.18 -37.67
N LEU A 134 -9.60 -8.75 -36.55
CA LEU A 134 -10.44 -9.09 -35.40
C LEU A 134 -10.84 -7.83 -34.62
N SER A 135 -11.98 -7.89 -33.93
CA SER A 135 -12.36 -6.87 -32.94
C SER A 135 -11.48 -6.95 -31.68
N SER A 136 -11.53 -5.93 -30.82
CA SER A 136 -10.74 -5.97 -29.58
C SER A 136 -11.21 -7.09 -28.65
N LEU A 137 -12.51 -7.38 -28.61
CA LEU A 137 -13.05 -8.50 -27.83
C LEU A 137 -12.60 -9.85 -28.39
N GLU A 138 -12.56 -10.02 -29.71
CA GLU A 138 -12.02 -11.24 -30.34
C GLU A 138 -10.52 -11.42 -30.05
N VAL A 139 -9.73 -10.34 -30.01
CA VAL A 139 -8.32 -10.40 -29.60
C VAL A 139 -8.20 -10.71 -28.10
N PHE A 140 -9.11 -10.19 -27.28
CA PHE A 140 -9.19 -10.53 -25.86
C PHE A 140 -9.50 -12.02 -25.66
N ASP A 141 -10.44 -12.59 -26.42
CA ASP A 141 -10.75 -14.02 -26.42
C ASP A 141 -9.51 -14.84 -26.78
N LYS A 142 -8.77 -14.44 -27.83
CA LYS A 142 -7.51 -15.11 -28.22
C LYS A 142 -6.47 -15.05 -27.12
N THR A 143 -6.42 -13.96 -26.38
CA THR A 143 -5.53 -13.81 -25.23
C THR A 143 -5.92 -14.76 -24.10
N VAL A 144 -7.22 -14.88 -23.80
CA VAL A 144 -7.75 -15.85 -22.81
C VAL A 144 -7.44 -17.29 -23.22
N ASP A 145 -7.69 -17.65 -24.49
CA ASP A 145 -7.38 -18.97 -25.03
C ASP A 145 -5.88 -19.28 -24.86
N ALA A 146 -4.99 -18.39 -25.31
CA ALA A 146 -3.54 -18.61 -25.25
C ALA A 146 -3.04 -18.76 -23.81
N LEU A 147 -3.51 -17.93 -22.87
CA LEU A 147 -3.16 -18.01 -21.45
C LEU A 147 -3.59 -19.35 -20.84
N THR A 148 -4.83 -19.77 -21.10
CA THR A 148 -5.38 -21.00 -20.50
C THR A 148 -4.85 -22.28 -21.16
N ASP A 149 -4.55 -22.27 -22.46
CA ASP A 149 -3.81 -23.33 -23.15
C ASP A 149 -2.39 -23.52 -22.58
N ALA A 150 -1.77 -22.43 -22.11
CA ALA A 150 -0.49 -22.49 -21.39
C ALA A 150 -0.63 -22.97 -19.93
N GLY A 151 -1.84 -23.15 -19.43
CA GLY A 151 -2.16 -23.58 -18.07
C GLY A 151 -2.14 -22.46 -17.03
N LEU A 152 -2.14 -21.19 -17.46
CA LEU A 152 -2.20 -20.04 -16.56
C LEU A 152 -3.66 -19.79 -16.15
N MET A 153 -3.88 -19.55 -14.87
CA MET A 153 -5.20 -19.09 -14.41
C MET A 153 -5.42 -17.62 -14.79
N ILE A 154 -6.67 -17.23 -14.94
CA ILE A 154 -7.07 -15.86 -15.26
C ILE A 154 -7.99 -15.33 -14.18
N ILE A 155 -7.69 -14.11 -13.73
CA ILE A 155 -8.57 -13.30 -12.91
C ILE A 155 -9.01 -12.11 -13.75
N LEU A 156 -10.30 -12.08 -14.13
CA LEU A 156 -10.85 -10.99 -14.90
C LEU A 156 -11.07 -9.79 -13.99
N ASN A 157 -10.67 -8.60 -14.43
CA ASN A 157 -10.81 -7.38 -13.64
C ASN A 157 -11.52 -6.28 -14.42
N VAL A 158 -12.66 -5.79 -13.90
CA VAL A 158 -13.25 -4.55 -14.43
C VAL A 158 -12.43 -3.37 -13.91
N HIS A 159 -11.55 -2.87 -14.77
CA HIS A 159 -10.55 -1.89 -14.39
C HIS A 159 -11.08 -0.46 -14.47
N THR A 160 -11.73 -0.13 -15.59
CA THR A 160 -12.38 1.18 -15.83
C THR A 160 -13.74 1.02 -16.52
N SER A 161 -14.58 2.04 -16.48
CA SER A 161 -15.86 2.03 -17.17
C SER A 161 -15.66 2.28 -18.66
N ALA A 162 -14.90 3.32 -18.99
CA ALA A 162 -14.44 3.61 -20.35
C ALA A 162 -12.95 3.32 -20.52
N GLN A 163 -12.47 3.34 -21.76
CA GLN A 163 -11.04 3.38 -22.04
C GLN A 163 -10.37 4.58 -21.35
N GLY A 164 -9.28 4.33 -20.64
CA GLY A 164 -8.55 5.35 -19.93
C GLY A 164 -7.74 4.82 -18.77
N TRP A 165 -7.10 5.77 -18.09
CA TRP A 165 -6.45 5.56 -16.82
C TRP A 165 -7.39 5.96 -15.69
N CYS A 166 -7.46 5.12 -14.68
CA CYS A 166 -7.79 5.55 -13.34
C CYS A 166 -6.48 6.06 -12.67
N CYS A 167 -6.36 6.37 -11.39
CA CYS A 167 -7.20 6.21 -10.24
C CYS A 167 -6.91 7.44 -9.37
N GLN A 168 -7.39 8.60 -9.84
CA GLN A 168 -7.24 9.85 -9.13
C GLN A 168 -8.55 10.19 -8.46
N LEU A 169 -8.51 10.84 -7.31
CA LEU A 169 -9.71 11.34 -6.64
C LEU A 169 -10.58 12.23 -7.56
N THR A 170 -9.98 12.87 -8.56
CA THR A 170 -10.70 13.72 -9.52
C THR A 170 -11.41 12.94 -10.64
N SER A 171 -11.15 11.63 -10.77
CA SER A 171 -11.76 10.75 -11.77
C SER A 171 -13.13 10.24 -11.33
N ASP A 172 -14.01 9.97 -12.29
CA ASP A 172 -15.29 9.30 -12.04
C ASP A 172 -15.15 7.78 -11.80
N GLU A 173 -13.95 7.24 -11.98
CA GLU A 173 -13.67 5.80 -11.90
C GLU A 173 -13.56 5.24 -10.46
N GLY A 174 -13.85 6.04 -9.42
CA GLY A 174 -13.80 5.60 -8.02
C GLY A 174 -15.01 4.77 -7.55
N LEU A 175 -16.10 4.78 -8.32
CA LEU A 175 -17.34 4.05 -8.05
C LEU A 175 -17.59 2.98 -9.12
N TRP A 176 -18.66 2.20 -8.96
CA TRP A 176 -19.13 1.19 -9.92
C TRP A 176 -20.09 1.75 -10.99
N PHE A 177 -20.06 3.07 -11.19
CA PHE A 177 -20.78 3.80 -12.23
C PHE A 177 -20.09 5.15 -12.47
N THR A 178 -20.33 5.74 -13.63
CA THR A 178 -19.96 7.12 -13.99
C THR A 178 -21.19 7.85 -14.53
N PRO A 179 -21.12 9.17 -14.80
CA PRO A 179 -22.19 9.87 -15.51
C PRO A 179 -22.55 9.23 -16.87
N GLU A 180 -21.57 8.63 -17.55
CA GLU A 180 -21.72 7.96 -18.86
C GLU A 180 -22.08 6.47 -18.76
N TRP A 181 -21.63 5.79 -17.70
CA TRP A 181 -21.80 4.36 -17.53
C TRP A 181 -22.63 4.05 -16.28
N SER A 182 -23.86 3.59 -16.50
CA SER A 182 -24.77 3.25 -15.41
C SER A 182 -24.36 1.98 -14.65
N TYR A 183 -24.81 1.85 -13.39
CA TYR A 183 -24.67 0.62 -12.62
C TYR A 183 -25.21 -0.62 -13.35
N ALA A 184 -26.31 -0.48 -14.10
CA ALA A 184 -26.88 -1.59 -14.86
C ALA A 184 -25.94 -2.08 -15.97
N GLN A 185 -25.21 -1.18 -16.63
CA GLN A 185 -24.21 -1.53 -17.64
C GLN A 185 -22.98 -2.17 -16.98
N PHE A 186 -22.54 -1.64 -15.84
CA PHE A 186 -21.46 -2.25 -15.07
C PHE A 186 -21.81 -3.69 -14.64
N GLU A 187 -22.99 -3.90 -14.05
CA GLU A 187 -23.51 -5.23 -13.71
C GLU A 187 -23.63 -6.15 -14.95
N GLN A 188 -24.11 -5.62 -16.07
CA GLN A 188 -24.20 -6.38 -17.31
C GLN A 188 -22.81 -6.83 -17.79
N SER A 189 -21.80 -5.95 -17.75
CA SER A 189 -20.44 -6.31 -18.18
C SER A 189 -19.88 -7.50 -17.38
N LEU A 190 -20.07 -7.51 -16.06
CA LEU A 190 -19.65 -8.62 -15.19
C LEU A 190 -20.36 -9.93 -15.55
N THR A 191 -21.68 -9.90 -15.74
CA THR A 191 -22.47 -11.10 -16.06
C THR A 191 -22.22 -11.61 -17.49
N ASP A 192 -22.02 -10.72 -18.46
CA ASP A 192 -21.69 -11.05 -19.84
C ASP A 192 -20.30 -11.71 -19.92
N PHE A 193 -19.28 -11.16 -19.24
CA PHE A 193 -17.95 -11.78 -19.20
C PHE A 193 -17.93 -13.10 -18.41
N THR A 194 -18.68 -13.18 -17.31
CA THR A 194 -18.84 -14.45 -16.57
C THR A 194 -19.48 -15.52 -17.44
N THR A 195 -20.51 -15.17 -18.23
CA THR A 195 -21.17 -16.10 -19.16
C THR A 195 -20.24 -16.48 -20.30
N ARG A 196 -19.51 -15.50 -20.87
CA ARG A 196 -18.61 -15.70 -22.02
C ARG A 196 -17.55 -16.75 -21.75
N TYR A 197 -16.99 -16.78 -20.54
CA TYR A 197 -15.92 -17.71 -20.17
C TYR A 197 -16.38 -18.83 -19.21
N LEU A 198 -17.68 -19.10 -19.13
CA LEU A 198 -18.27 -20.08 -18.22
C LEU A 198 -17.65 -21.48 -18.39
N ASP A 199 -17.37 -21.89 -19.62
CA ASP A 199 -16.82 -23.21 -19.95
C ASP A 199 -15.28 -23.29 -19.81
N ASN A 200 -14.61 -22.19 -19.44
CA ASN A 200 -13.16 -22.18 -19.22
C ASN A 200 -12.83 -22.27 -17.72
N PRO A 201 -12.44 -23.45 -17.20
CA PRO A 201 -12.22 -23.63 -15.77
C PRO A 201 -11.02 -22.83 -15.23
N LEU A 202 -10.10 -22.41 -16.10
CA LEU A 202 -8.94 -21.59 -15.71
C LEU A 202 -9.26 -20.10 -15.61
N VAL A 203 -10.47 -19.66 -15.98
CA VAL A 203 -11.01 -18.36 -15.54
C VAL A 203 -11.58 -18.53 -14.14
N VAL A 204 -10.73 -18.32 -13.13
CA VAL A 204 -10.98 -18.77 -11.75
C VAL A 204 -11.64 -17.71 -10.86
N ALA A 205 -11.60 -16.43 -11.26
CA ALA A 205 -12.08 -15.35 -10.42
C ALA A 205 -12.56 -14.13 -11.21
N MET A 206 -13.51 -13.40 -10.61
CA MET A 206 -13.95 -12.08 -11.04
C MET A 206 -13.57 -11.03 -9.98
N ASP A 207 -12.59 -10.19 -10.29
CA ASP A 207 -12.25 -8.96 -9.58
C ASP A 207 -13.20 -7.85 -10.04
N MET A 208 -14.24 -7.65 -9.22
CA MET A 208 -15.46 -6.96 -9.66
C MET A 208 -15.22 -5.50 -10.03
N ARG A 209 -14.32 -4.79 -9.35
CA ARG A 209 -14.03 -3.38 -9.62
C ARG A 209 -12.68 -2.97 -9.06
N ASN A 210 -11.83 -2.39 -9.92
CA ASN A 210 -10.55 -1.84 -9.51
C ASN A 210 -10.70 -0.63 -8.58
N GLU A 211 -9.88 -0.59 -7.53
CA GLU A 211 -9.62 0.57 -6.67
C GLU A 211 -10.84 1.41 -6.27
N ILE A 212 -11.79 0.87 -5.48
CA ILE A 212 -12.91 1.67 -4.97
C ILE A 212 -12.41 2.82 -4.07
N HIS A 213 -12.83 4.07 -4.35
CA HIS A 213 -12.40 5.25 -3.61
C HIS A 213 -13.42 6.41 -3.68
N ASP A 214 -13.22 7.40 -2.81
CA ASP A 214 -14.00 8.64 -2.81
C ASP A 214 -13.72 9.45 -4.09
N ILE A 215 -14.74 10.07 -4.67
CA ILE A 215 -14.57 11.05 -5.75
C ILE A 215 -14.50 12.44 -5.12
N ASN A 216 -13.44 13.19 -5.40
CA ASN A 216 -13.25 14.58 -5.02
C ASN A 216 -12.68 15.37 -6.20
N ASN A 217 -13.57 16.04 -6.94
CA ASN A 217 -13.21 16.88 -8.08
C ASN A 217 -13.54 18.34 -7.78
N PRO A 218 -12.56 19.16 -7.35
CA PRO A 218 -12.81 20.55 -6.99
C PRO A 218 -13.20 21.43 -8.18
N ASP A 219 -12.81 21.06 -9.40
CA ASP A 219 -13.15 21.81 -10.62
C ASP A 219 -14.63 21.67 -10.99
N ARG A 220 -15.23 20.51 -10.69
CA ARG A 220 -16.69 20.26 -10.84
C ARG A 220 -17.49 20.56 -9.56
N GLY A 221 -16.81 20.67 -8.42
CA GLY A 221 -17.43 20.84 -7.10
C GLY A 221 -17.96 19.53 -6.51
N ASP A 222 -17.49 18.39 -7.00
CA ASP A 222 -17.93 17.06 -6.55
C ASP A 222 -17.15 16.62 -5.31
N SER A 223 -17.86 16.08 -4.33
CA SER A 223 -17.28 15.36 -3.20
C SER A 223 -18.23 14.22 -2.81
N ILE A 224 -17.95 13.04 -3.35
CA ILE A 224 -18.78 11.84 -3.23
C ILE A 224 -18.02 10.81 -2.38
N PRO A 225 -18.35 10.68 -1.09
CA PRO A 225 -17.70 9.71 -0.22
C PRO A 225 -18.30 8.31 -0.44
N VAL A 226 -17.44 7.32 -0.64
CA VAL A 226 -17.86 5.92 -0.70
C VAL A 226 -17.97 5.34 0.72
N GLY A 227 -18.93 4.45 0.92
CA GLY A 227 -19.23 3.84 2.21
C GLY A 227 -18.94 2.34 2.24
N TRP A 228 -18.87 1.81 3.46
CA TRP A 228 -18.89 0.38 3.75
C TRP A 228 -19.85 0.12 4.91
N GLY A 229 -20.97 -0.54 4.65
CA GLY A 229 -22.06 -0.82 5.59
C GLY A 229 -22.67 0.43 6.23
N ARG A 230 -22.74 1.54 5.47
CA ARG A 230 -23.33 2.81 5.91
C ARG A 230 -24.80 2.95 5.58
N GLY A 231 -25.34 2.06 4.75
CA GLY A 231 -26.76 2.02 4.42
C GLY A 231 -27.21 3.01 3.36
N ASP A 232 -26.30 3.75 2.72
CA ASP A 232 -26.60 4.48 1.48
C ASP A 232 -26.54 3.47 0.32
N PRO A 233 -27.68 3.07 -0.28
CA PRO A 233 -27.68 2.00 -1.26
C PRO A 233 -26.87 2.32 -2.52
N ASP A 234 -26.66 3.59 -2.84
CA ASP A 234 -25.97 4.01 -4.07
C ASP A 234 -24.46 4.21 -3.85
N LEU A 235 -24.01 4.29 -2.60
CA LEU A 235 -22.61 4.57 -2.22
C LEU A 235 -22.02 3.53 -1.26
N ASP A 236 -22.78 2.51 -0.86
CA ASP A 236 -22.32 1.46 0.05
C ASP A 236 -21.75 0.26 -0.70
N TRP A 237 -20.41 0.21 -0.78
CA TRP A 237 -19.71 -0.84 -1.50
C TRP A 237 -19.95 -2.23 -0.93
N TYR A 238 -20.14 -2.37 0.39
CA TYR A 238 -20.43 -3.67 1.01
C TYR A 238 -21.73 -4.25 0.44
N LYS A 239 -22.78 -3.43 0.36
CA LYS A 239 -24.07 -3.85 -0.19
C LYS A 239 -23.96 -4.19 -1.67
N VAL A 240 -23.30 -3.33 -2.45
CA VAL A 240 -23.17 -3.53 -3.90
C VAL A 240 -22.31 -4.74 -4.23
N ALA A 241 -21.20 -4.95 -3.53
CA ALA A 241 -20.37 -6.14 -3.68
C ALA A 241 -21.12 -7.43 -3.32
N THR A 242 -21.98 -7.39 -2.30
CA THR A 242 -22.87 -8.50 -1.92
C THR A 242 -23.86 -8.82 -3.06
N ASP A 243 -24.60 -7.83 -3.53
CA ASP A 243 -25.62 -8.01 -4.56
C ASP A 243 -25.00 -8.46 -5.89
N LEU A 244 -23.89 -7.85 -6.31
CA LEU A 244 -23.18 -8.20 -7.55
C LEU A 244 -22.48 -9.56 -7.47
N GLY A 245 -21.81 -9.86 -6.37
CA GLY A 245 -21.15 -11.15 -6.17
C GLY A 245 -22.14 -12.30 -6.33
N ASN A 246 -23.34 -12.17 -5.75
CA ASN A 246 -24.40 -13.17 -5.90
C ASN A 246 -24.97 -13.26 -7.31
N LYS A 247 -25.01 -12.16 -8.07
CA LYS A 247 -25.38 -12.19 -9.50
C LYS A 247 -24.34 -12.91 -10.35
N VAL A 248 -23.05 -12.66 -10.11
CA VAL A 248 -21.95 -13.38 -10.78
C VAL A 248 -22.01 -14.88 -10.43
N LEU A 249 -22.20 -15.22 -9.15
CA LEU A 249 -22.31 -16.62 -8.70
C LEU A 249 -23.57 -17.33 -9.21
N ALA A 250 -24.66 -16.61 -9.46
CA ALA A 250 -25.85 -17.17 -10.10
C ALA A 250 -25.59 -17.57 -11.56
N VAL A 251 -24.63 -16.92 -12.24
CA VAL A 251 -24.17 -17.31 -13.58
C VAL A 251 -23.14 -18.44 -13.49
N ASN A 252 -22.12 -18.28 -12.65
CA ASN A 252 -21.06 -19.25 -12.45
C ASN A 252 -20.84 -19.52 -10.95
N PRO A 253 -21.41 -20.60 -10.38
CA PRO A 253 -21.24 -20.91 -8.96
C PRO A 253 -19.82 -21.39 -8.61
N ASP A 254 -18.99 -21.66 -9.61
CA ASP A 254 -17.64 -22.20 -9.45
C ASP A 254 -16.57 -21.12 -9.36
N ILE A 255 -16.84 -19.88 -9.81
CA ILE A 255 -15.89 -18.76 -9.80
C ILE A 255 -15.70 -18.16 -8.39
N LEU A 256 -14.50 -17.65 -8.10
CA LEU A 256 -14.25 -16.83 -6.91
C LEU A 256 -14.68 -15.38 -7.14
N ILE A 257 -15.17 -14.72 -6.08
CA ILE A 257 -15.54 -13.31 -6.08
C ILE A 257 -14.46 -12.52 -5.35
N VAL A 258 -13.75 -11.68 -6.10
CA VAL A 258 -12.72 -10.81 -5.57
C VAL A 258 -13.32 -9.42 -5.33
N VAL A 259 -13.26 -8.96 -4.07
CA VAL A 259 -13.83 -7.69 -3.61
C VAL A 259 -12.73 -6.75 -3.18
N THR A 260 -12.63 -5.60 -3.83
CA THR A 260 -11.63 -4.58 -3.53
C THR A 260 -11.91 -3.88 -2.21
N ALA A 261 -10.86 -3.69 -1.41
CA ALA A 261 -10.91 -2.84 -0.24
C ALA A 261 -11.20 -1.37 -0.64
N LEU A 262 -11.73 -0.58 0.30
CA LEU A 262 -11.86 0.85 0.04
C LEU A 262 -10.49 1.49 -0.08
N CYS A 263 -10.50 2.76 -0.47
CA CYS A 263 -9.31 3.58 -0.45
C CYS A 263 -8.25 3.07 -1.43
N PHE A 264 -8.62 2.90 -2.71
CA PHE A 264 -7.71 2.36 -3.71
C PHE A 264 -7.15 0.97 -3.32
N GLY A 265 -7.94 0.16 -2.61
CA GLY A 265 -7.48 -1.14 -2.11
C GLY A 265 -6.67 -1.07 -0.80
N MET A 266 -6.64 0.05 -0.09
CA MET A 266 -5.82 0.22 1.12
C MET A 266 -6.54 -0.04 2.45
N ASP A 267 -7.87 -0.12 2.51
CA ASP A 267 -8.60 -0.12 3.80
C ASP A 267 -9.77 -1.11 3.86
N LEU A 268 -9.61 -2.17 4.66
CA LEU A 268 -10.68 -3.11 5.00
C LEU A 268 -11.29 -2.87 6.37
N ARG A 269 -10.87 -1.86 7.15
CA ARG A 269 -11.32 -1.69 8.55
C ARG A 269 -12.85 -1.65 8.70
N GLY A 270 -13.58 -1.21 7.68
CA GLY A 270 -15.05 -1.23 7.66
C GLY A 270 -15.67 -2.62 7.85
N CYS A 271 -14.97 -3.70 7.47
CA CYS A 271 -15.46 -5.06 7.65
C CYS A 271 -15.49 -5.51 9.12
N LYS A 272 -14.76 -4.85 10.04
CA LYS A 272 -14.82 -5.16 11.48
C LYS A 272 -16.20 -4.92 12.10
N ASP A 273 -16.88 -3.89 11.62
CA ASP A 273 -18.19 -3.50 12.13
C ASP A 273 -19.34 -4.22 11.42
N THR A 274 -19.10 -4.67 10.18
CA THR A 274 -20.15 -5.14 9.25
C THR A 274 -20.08 -6.64 8.95
N GLY A 275 -18.89 -7.25 9.04
CA GLY A 275 -18.63 -8.63 8.62
C GLY A 275 -18.12 -8.74 7.17
N ALA A 276 -17.97 -9.98 6.72
CA ALA A 276 -17.65 -10.30 5.33
C ALA A 276 -18.83 -9.98 4.40
N VAL A 277 -18.52 -9.72 3.12
CA VAL A 277 -19.52 -9.72 2.04
C VAL A 277 -20.27 -11.07 2.04
N GLU A 278 -21.59 -11.01 2.04
CA GLU A 278 -22.45 -12.20 2.22
C GLU A 278 -22.78 -12.87 0.88
N LEU A 279 -22.05 -13.94 0.55
CA LEU A 279 -22.27 -14.69 -0.69
C LEU A 279 -23.17 -15.92 -0.46
N ASP A 280 -24.11 -16.16 -1.39
CA ASP A 280 -25.04 -17.29 -1.39
C ASP A 280 -24.30 -18.62 -1.58
N VAL A 281 -23.18 -18.61 -2.30
CA VAL A 281 -22.27 -19.75 -2.43
C VAL A 281 -21.13 -19.58 -1.41
N PRO A 282 -21.00 -20.49 -0.43
CA PRO A 282 -19.98 -20.37 0.60
C PRO A 282 -18.58 -20.57 0.01
N ASN A 283 -17.57 -20.05 0.72
CA ASN A 283 -16.15 -20.25 0.40
C ASN A 283 -15.74 -19.70 -0.98
N LYS A 284 -16.33 -18.56 -1.38
CA LYS A 284 -16.03 -17.90 -2.68
C LYS A 284 -15.42 -16.50 -2.56
N LEU A 285 -15.46 -15.88 -1.38
CA LEU A 285 -14.95 -14.53 -1.17
C LEU A 285 -13.43 -14.48 -1.07
N VAL A 286 -12.82 -13.55 -1.79
CA VAL A 286 -11.42 -13.13 -1.65
C VAL A 286 -11.38 -11.61 -1.55
N TRP A 287 -10.63 -11.07 -0.58
CA TRP A 287 -10.37 -9.63 -0.51
C TRP A 287 -9.23 -9.27 -1.45
N THR A 288 -9.32 -8.15 -2.16
CA THR A 288 -8.17 -7.58 -2.84
C THR A 288 -7.71 -6.25 -2.27
N VAL A 289 -6.39 -6.10 -2.17
CA VAL A 289 -5.68 -4.93 -1.62
C VAL A 289 -4.53 -4.52 -2.51
N HIS A 290 -4.22 -3.23 -2.51
CA HIS A 290 -3.11 -2.68 -3.29
C HIS A 290 -2.07 -2.09 -2.33
N SER A 291 -0.80 -2.18 -2.70
CA SER A 291 0.30 -1.59 -1.95
C SER A 291 1.30 -0.98 -2.91
N TYR A 292 1.51 0.33 -2.78
CA TYR A 292 2.63 1.03 -3.43
C TYR A 292 3.39 1.84 -2.39
N ARG A 293 4.65 2.20 -2.70
CA ARG A 293 5.47 3.00 -1.79
C ARG A 293 4.76 4.29 -1.36
N PHE A 294 4.13 4.98 -2.30
CA PHE A 294 3.42 6.25 -2.06
C PHE A 294 2.16 6.12 -1.19
N PHE A 295 1.62 4.90 -1.01
CA PHE A 295 0.56 4.62 -0.03
C PHE A 295 1.08 4.52 1.40
N THR A 296 2.39 4.38 1.57
CA THR A 296 3.04 4.20 2.86
C THR A 296 3.80 5.47 3.26
N PRO A 297 3.12 6.52 3.77
CA PRO A 297 3.67 7.88 3.96
C PRO A 297 4.97 7.95 4.75
N PHE A 298 5.20 6.97 5.62
CA PHE A 298 6.43 6.90 6.38
C PHE A 298 7.61 6.80 5.41
N TYR A 299 7.59 5.95 4.39
CA TYR A 299 8.70 5.83 3.45
C TYR A 299 9.05 7.14 2.70
N ASP A 300 8.10 8.05 2.53
CA ASP A 300 8.31 9.32 1.81
C ASP A 300 8.66 10.52 2.70
N ILE A 301 8.79 10.33 4.01
CA ILE A 301 9.23 11.38 4.94
C ILE A 301 10.54 12.06 4.49
N PRO A 302 11.60 11.33 4.07
CA PRO A 302 12.81 11.97 3.57
C PRO A 302 12.54 12.85 2.34
N LEU A 303 11.77 12.35 1.37
CA LEU A 303 11.44 13.08 0.14
C LEU A 303 10.66 14.37 0.45
N MET A 304 9.69 14.31 1.37
CA MET A 304 8.94 15.48 1.84
C MET A 304 9.84 16.54 2.52
N LEU A 305 10.95 16.11 3.13
CA LEU A 305 11.94 16.98 3.74
C LEU A 305 13.06 17.40 2.76
N ASN A 306 12.93 17.05 1.48
CA ASN A 306 13.95 17.25 0.45
C ASN A 306 15.30 16.61 0.82
N LEU A 307 15.23 15.42 1.42
CA LEU A 307 16.35 14.55 1.74
C LEU A 307 16.35 13.33 0.81
N LYS A 308 17.53 12.77 0.57
CA LYS A 308 17.72 11.59 -0.29
C LYS A 308 17.08 10.34 0.30
N ASP A 309 17.32 10.10 1.59
CA ASP A 309 16.89 8.90 2.27
C ASP A 309 16.86 9.08 3.80
N TYR A 310 16.50 8.01 4.49
CA TYR A 310 16.50 7.97 5.95
C TYR A 310 17.88 8.02 6.60
N ARG A 311 18.95 7.66 5.88
CA ARG A 311 20.32 7.78 6.38
C ARG A 311 20.74 9.24 6.45
N GLU A 312 20.36 10.05 5.46
CA GLU A 312 20.55 11.50 5.48
C GLU A 312 19.77 12.16 6.61
N LEU A 313 18.50 11.75 6.83
CA LEU A 313 17.71 12.22 7.97
C LEU A 313 18.36 11.86 9.30
N ALA A 314 18.85 10.63 9.45
CA ALA A 314 19.57 10.17 10.65
C ALA A 314 20.86 10.97 10.87
N ALA A 315 21.64 11.19 9.81
CA ALA A 315 22.90 11.93 9.86
C ALA A 315 22.70 13.40 10.26
N ILE A 316 21.74 14.09 9.64
CA ILE A 316 21.40 15.48 9.97
C ILE A 316 20.87 15.56 11.40
N SER A 317 19.97 14.67 11.79
CA SER A 317 19.41 14.63 13.15
C SER A 317 20.51 14.40 14.19
N GLY A 318 21.43 13.48 13.94
CA GLY A 318 22.59 13.21 14.78
C GLY A 318 23.55 14.40 14.87
N PHE A 319 23.87 15.04 13.76
CA PHE A 319 24.73 16.23 13.73
C PHE A 319 24.12 17.39 14.55
N LEU A 320 22.84 17.67 14.34
CA LEU A 320 22.12 18.70 15.08
C LEU A 320 22.02 18.34 16.58
N LEU A 321 21.85 17.06 16.92
CA LEU A 321 21.81 16.60 18.31
C LEU A 321 23.15 16.86 19.01
N VAL A 322 24.29 16.60 18.36
CA VAL A 322 25.62 16.92 18.89
C VAL A 322 25.78 18.44 19.10
N GLY A 323 25.34 19.25 18.13
CA GLY A 323 25.34 20.71 18.24
C GLY A 323 24.50 21.22 19.41
N LEU A 324 23.30 20.66 19.61
CA LEU A 324 22.43 20.98 20.75
C LEU A 324 23.03 20.56 22.08
N LEU A 325 23.65 19.39 22.16
CA LEU A 325 24.34 18.94 23.38
C LEU A 325 25.50 19.89 23.74
N ALA A 326 26.27 20.35 22.75
CA ALA A 326 27.31 21.35 22.96
C ALA A 326 26.73 22.69 23.45
N ALA A 327 25.65 23.18 22.82
CA ALA A 327 24.95 24.40 23.25
C ALA A 327 24.38 24.27 24.67
N PHE A 328 23.80 23.12 25.01
CA PHE A 328 23.28 22.79 26.33
C PHE A 328 24.39 22.86 27.40
N ILE A 329 25.57 22.27 27.11
CA ILE A 329 26.74 22.35 28.00
C ILE A 329 27.20 23.80 28.19
N VAL A 330 27.24 24.60 27.11
CA VAL A 330 27.62 26.03 27.18
C VAL A 330 26.61 26.83 28.00
N VAL A 331 25.31 26.62 27.78
CA VAL A 331 24.24 27.31 28.53
C VAL A 331 24.26 26.91 30.00
N ILE A 332 24.47 25.64 30.35
CA ILE A 332 24.66 25.20 31.73
C ILE A 332 25.85 25.93 32.36
N LYS A 333 27.00 25.96 31.67
CA LYS A 333 28.20 26.67 32.16
C LYS A 333 27.96 28.17 32.33
N ALA A 334 27.16 28.79 31.46
CA ALA A 334 26.93 30.25 31.45
C ALA A 334 25.79 30.71 32.38
N THR A 335 24.75 29.90 32.58
CA THR A 335 23.57 30.26 33.41
C THR A 335 23.76 29.93 34.90
N TRP A 336 24.79 29.17 35.23
CA TRP A 336 25.14 28.86 36.62
C TRP A 336 26.05 29.92 37.28
N PRO A 337 25.87 31.23 37.01
CA PRO A 337 25.88 32.17 38.14
C PRO A 337 25.00 33.44 38.09
N SER A 338 24.00 33.67 37.21
CA SER A 338 23.18 34.91 37.36
C SER A 338 21.72 34.92 36.87
N LYS A 339 20.89 35.69 37.59
CA LYS A 339 19.41 35.74 37.55
C LYS A 339 18.77 36.48 36.34
N LYS A 340 19.51 36.93 35.32
CA LYS A 340 19.01 37.95 34.36
C LYS A 340 18.62 37.47 32.95
N THR A 341 18.55 36.16 32.70
CA THR A 341 18.46 35.56 31.34
C THR A 341 17.06 35.08 30.92
N TRP A 342 15.98 35.56 31.55
CA TRP A 342 14.65 34.99 31.38
C TRP A 342 13.91 35.45 30.10
N LEU A 343 13.92 36.75 29.76
CA LEU A 343 13.11 37.29 28.64
C LEU A 343 13.64 36.93 27.24
N ASN A 344 14.96 36.88 27.05
CA ASN A 344 15.55 36.49 25.76
C ASN A 344 15.37 34.99 25.46
N SER A 345 15.23 34.17 26.51
CA SER A 345 15.02 32.72 26.39
C SER A 345 13.60 32.35 25.94
N VAL A 346 12.60 33.17 26.28
CA VAL A 346 11.20 32.93 25.92
C VAL A 346 10.91 33.30 24.47
N ALA A 347 11.51 34.37 23.95
CA ALA A 347 11.36 34.75 22.54
C ALA A 347 12.03 33.75 21.58
N LEU A 348 13.18 33.18 21.99
CA LEU A 348 13.88 32.15 21.21
C LEU A 348 13.13 30.81 21.23
N ALA A 349 12.58 30.41 22.39
CA ALA A 349 11.75 29.22 22.52
C ALA A 349 10.53 29.27 21.60
N TYR A 350 9.81 30.42 21.57
CA TYR A 350 8.64 30.63 20.73
C TYR A 350 8.94 30.56 19.23
N PHE A 351 10.08 31.12 18.80
CA PHE A 351 10.49 31.12 17.39
C PHE A 351 10.81 29.70 16.89
N PHE A 352 11.40 28.83 17.72
CA PHE A 352 11.74 27.46 17.33
C PHE A 352 10.57 26.48 17.46
N THR A 353 9.67 26.62 18.45
CA THR A 353 8.47 25.78 18.54
C THR A 353 7.47 26.02 17.41
N GLY A 354 7.40 27.24 16.87
CA GLY A 354 6.53 27.56 15.73
C GLY A 354 7.05 27.03 14.38
N CYS A 355 8.37 27.07 14.16
CA CYS A 355 8.96 26.72 12.86
C CYS A 355 9.14 25.22 12.62
N CYS A 356 9.20 24.38 13.67
CA CYS A 356 9.47 22.95 13.53
C CYS A 356 8.23 22.05 13.72
N PHE A 357 7.21 22.51 14.46
CA PHE A 357 6.05 21.68 14.80
C PHE A 357 4.89 21.83 13.82
N VAL A 358 4.75 23.01 13.20
CA VAL A 358 3.66 23.30 12.27
C VAL A 358 3.80 22.48 10.98
N PRO A 359 4.96 22.35 10.30
CA PRO A 359 5.03 21.60 9.04
C PRO A 359 4.84 20.09 9.21
N ILE A 360 5.31 19.49 10.31
CA ILE A 360 5.27 18.04 10.52
C ILE A 360 3.90 17.58 11.04
N ALA A 361 3.31 18.31 11.98
CA ALA A 361 1.96 17.99 12.47
C ALA A 361 0.87 18.38 11.46
N TYR A 362 1.04 19.50 10.74
CA TYR A 362 0.13 19.89 9.65
C TYR A 362 0.35 19.00 8.41
N GLY A 363 1.59 18.56 8.12
CA GLY A 363 1.87 17.57 7.08
C GLY A 363 1.28 16.20 7.40
N ALA A 364 1.45 15.69 8.63
CA ALA A 364 0.82 14.44 9.06
C ALA A 364 -0.71 14.52 9.10
N ALA A 365 -1.27 15.66 9.54
CA ALA A 365 -2.73 15.85 9.59
C ALA A 365 -3.37 16.16 8.23
N LEU A 366 -2.66 16.82 7.30
CA LEU A 366 -3.12 17.02 5.93
C LEU A 366 -2.97 15.75 5.09
N PHE A 367 -1.87 15.01 5.25
CA PHE A 367 -1.65 13.78 4.49
C PHE A 367 -2.67 12.69 4.85
N LEU A 368 -3.03 12.57 6.14
CA LEU A 368 -4.13 11.70 6.59
C LEU A 368 -5.51 12.19 6.16
N LYS A 369 -5.66 13.47 5.81
CA LYS A 369 -6.92 14.09 5.38
C LYS A 369 -7.13 13.97 3.87
N GLU A 370 -6.06 13.89 3.08
CA GLU A 370 -6.16 13.83 1.61
C GLU A 370 -6.15 12.41 1.05
N THR A 371 -5.62 11.42 1.76
CA THR A 371 -5.42 10.10 1.12
C THR A 371 -6.61 9.17 1.16
N CYS A 372 -7.56 9.27 2.11
CA CYS A 372 -8.88 8.60 2.07
C CYS A 372 -9.77 9.02 3.24
N ASN A 373 -10.99 9.45 2.95
CA ASN A 373 -11.81 10.16 3.93
C ASN A 373 -12.84 9.25 4.64
N THR A 374 -12.81 7.94 4.44
CA THR A 374 -13.91 7.09 4.88
C THR A 374 -13.93 6.87 6.40
N TRP A 375 -12.80 6.76 7.11
CA TRP A 375 -12.83 6.53 8.57
C TRP A 375 -12.88 7.81 9.44
N TYR A 376 -12.53 8.98 8.89
CA TYR A 376 -12.39 10.22 9.69
C TYR A 376 -13.71 10.97 9.96
N HIS A 377 -14.79 10.64 9.24
CA HIS A 377 -16.01 11.47 9.29
C HIS A 377 -16.88 11.30 10.55
N ASN A 378 -16.66 10.32 11.42
CA ASN A 378 -17.54 10.15 12.61
C ASN A 378 -16.89 9.76 13.95
N ASP A 379 -15.60 9.40 14.02
CA ASP A 379 -14.97 9.04 15.30
C ASP A 379 -13.91 10.05 15.75
N ALA A 380 -14.39 11.14 16.38
CA ALA A 380 -13.57 12.07 17.15
C ALA A 380 -12.80 11.40 18.33
N LYS A 381 -12.98 10.08 18.54
CA LYS A 381 -12.29 9.29 19.57
C LYS A 381 -10.83 8.97 19.25
N TYR A 382 -10.39 9.08 18.00
CA TYR A 382 -9.04 8.68 17.57
C TYR A 382 -8.17 9.81 17.01
N VAL A 383 -8.53 11.07 17.28
CA VAL A 383 -7.52 12.14 17.28
C VAL A 383 -6.59 11.84 18.45
N PRO A 384 -5.28 11.58 18.26
CA PRO A 384 -4.37 11.41 19.39
C PRO A 384 -4.57 12.61 20.34
N PRO A 385 -4.73 12.40 21.66
CA PRO A 385 -4.93 13.48 22.63
C PRO A 385 -3.88 14.60 22.56
N ILE A 386 -2.75 14.30 21.92
CA ILE A 386 -1.66 15.21 21.60
C ILE A 386 -2.16 16.42 20.77
N SER A 387 -3.07 16.23 19.80
CA SER A 387 -3.47 17.31 18.89
C SER A 387 -4.25 18.44 19.59
N ILE A 388 -5.10 18.12 20.58
CA ILE A 388 -5.92 19.13 21.29
C ILE A 388 -5.09 19.86 22.36
N ALA A 389 -4.16 19.17 23.02
CA ALA A 389 -3.23 19.78 23.96
C ALA A 389 -2.27 20.79 23.27
N VAL A 390 -1.94 20.56 22.00
CA VAL A 390 -1.02 21.38 21.20
C VAL A 390 -1.60 22.76 20.83
N PHE A 391 -2.92 22.93 20.74
CA PHE A 391 -3.52 24.23 20.43
C PHE A 391 -3.90 25.05 21.68
N ILE A 392 -4.31 24.38 22.76
CA ILE A 392 -4.82 25.06 23.96
C ILE A 392 -3.68 25.68 24.77
N VAL A 393 -2.53 25.01 24.89
CA VAL A 393 -1.40 25.50 25.71
C VAL A 393 -0.75 26.77 25.14
N PRO A 394 -0.49 26.91 23.82
CA PRO A 394 0.03 28.15 23.24
C PRO A 394 -0.99 29.29 23.30
N LEU A 395 -2.28 29.01 23.08
CA LEU A 395 -3.34 30.03 23.11
C LEU A 395 -3.52 30.60 24.53
N LEU A 396 -3.57 29.74 25.55
CA LEU A 396 -3.64 30.17 26.95
C LEU A 396 -2.39 30.93 27.39
N SER A 397 -1.22 30.57 26.86
CA SER A 397 0.05 31.26 27.14
C SER A 397 0.12 32.63 26.45
N TYR A 398 -0.37 32.75 25.22
CA TYR A 398 -0.46 34.00 24.46
C TYR A 398 -1.47 34.98 25.10
N VAL A 399 -2.63 34.47 25.52
CA VAL A 399 -3.64 35.26 26.24
C VAL A 399 -3.08 35.74 27.59
N SER A 400 -2.41 34.86 28.34
CA SER A 400 -1.76 35.21 29.62
C SER A 400 -0.66 36.25 29.45
N TYR A 401 0.16 36.15 28.39
CA TYR A 401 1.20 37.12 28.05
C TYR A 401 0.62 38.50 27.68
N ASN A 402 -0.45 38.53 26.89
CA ASN A 402 -1.13 39.78 26.52
C ASN A 402 -1.83 40.44 27.72
N ILE A 403 -2.44 39.66 28.61
CA ILE A 403 -3.02 40.16 29.88
C ILE A 403 -1.91 40.74 30.76
N TRP A 404 -0.75 40.08 30.84
CA TRP A 404 0.41 40.56 31.60
C TRP A 404 0.99 41.86 31.02
N GLN A 405 1.14 41.96 29.70
CA GLN A 405 1.59 43.18 29.01
C GLN A 405 0.63 44.36 29.24
N ARG A 406 -0.69 44.12 29.18
CA ARG A 406 -1.71 45.14 29.46
C ARG A 406 -1.70 45.62 30.91
N LYS A 407 -1.46 44.73 31.88
CA LYS A 407 -1.30 45.10 33.31
C LYS A 407 -0.04 45.92 33.58
N LYS A 408 1.01 45.75 32.78
CA LYS A 408 2.28 46.48 32.94
C LYS A 408 2.28 47.87 32.27
N SER A 409 1.38 48.08 31.30
CA SER A 409 1.27 49.32 30.53
C SER A 409 0.20 50.29 31.03
N SER A 410 -0.50 49.98 32.14
CA SER A 410 -1.45 50.90 32.76
C SER A 410 -1.28 50.98 34.28
N PRO A 411 -0.46 51.92 34.79
CA PRO A 411 -0.58 52.39 36.15
C PRO A 411 -1.72 53.43 36.20
N GLU A 412 -2.83 53.05 36.82
CA GLU A 412 -3.90 53.92 37.34
C GLU A 412 -4.42 55.04 36.42
N ASN A 413 -5.56 54.78 35.76
CA ASN A 413 -6.70 55.70 35.78
C ASN A 413 -7.99 54.92 35.48
N GLY A 414 -8.97 55.07 36.36
CA GLY A 414 -10.25 54.35 36.32
C GLY A 414 -11.07 54.68 35.09
N GLY A 415 -11.71 53.65 34.53
CA GLY A 415 -12.64 53.77 33.42
C GLY A 415 -12.97 52.40 32.84
N SER A 416 -14.20 51.95 33.08
CA SER A 416 -14.78 50.68 32.68
C SER A 416 -14.57 50.31 31.21
N THR A 417 -14.14 49.07 30.94
CA THR A 417 -14.74 48.21 29.92
C THR A 417 -14.50 46.76 30.32
N ALA A 418 -15.52 46.17 30.94
CA ALA A 418 -15.65 44.74 31.07
C ALA A 418 -15.95 44.15 29.68
N LEU A 419 -15.20 43.13 29.27
CA LEU A 419 -15.69 42.12 28.34
C LEU A 419 -15.64 40.80 29.11
N GLU A 420 -16.83 40.31 29.42
CA GLU A 420 -17.09 39.13 30.24
C GLU A 420 -16.53 37.86 29.59
N LEU A 421 -15.68 37.16 30.34
CA LEU A 421 -15.35 35.75 30.15
C LEU A 421 -15.75 35.03 31.45
N SER A 422 -17.05 35.06 31.77
CA SER A 422 -17.61 34.59 33.04
C SER A 422 -18.03 33.12 33.05
N ASN A 423 -17.84 32.35 31.96
CA ASN A 423 -18.32 30.96 31.89
C ASN A 423 -17.25 29.86 31.94
N VAL A 424 -15.99 30.16 32.30
CA VAL A 424 -14.91 29.13 32.38
C VAL A 424 -14.28 29.01 33.78
N THR A 425 -14.75 29.77 34.77
CA THR A 425 -14.03 29.96 36.05
C THR A 425 -14.32 28.92 37.13
N GLY A 426 -15.27 28.00 36.94
CA GLY A 426 -15.62 26.99 37.95
C GLY A 426 -14.51 25.97 38.22
N SER A 427 -13.87 25.45 37.17
CA SER A 427 -12.77 24.45 37.27
C SER A 427 -11.39 25.08 37.53
N PHE A 428 -11.24 26.39 37.29
CA PHE A 428 -9.98 27.11 37.48
C PHE A 428 -9.66 27.39 38.95
N LYS A 429 -10.67 27.57 39.80
CA LYS A 429 -10.47 27.95 41.21
C LYS A 429 -9.84 26.82 42.04
N GLU A 430 -10.29 25.58 41.84
CA GLU A 430 -9.71 24.40 42.49
C GLU A 430 -8.25 24.15 42.08
N SER A 431 -7.91 24.43 40.81
CA SER A 431 -6.55 24.25 40.29
C SER A 431 -5.56 25.29 40.85
N THR A 432 -6.01 26.53 41.06
CA THR A 432 -5.18 27.60 41.63
C THR A 432 -5.01 27.48 43.14
N ASP A 433 -6.01 26.95 43.84
CA ASP A 433 -5.97 26.79 45.30
C ASP A 433 -5.00 25.64 45.68
N LEU A 434 -4.98 24.54 44.91
CA LEU A 434 -4.00 23.44 45.04
C LEU A 434 -2.54 23.88 44.82
N LEU A 435 -2.30 24.84 43.91
CA LEU A 435 -0.96 25.41 43.66
C LEU A 435 -0.54 26.45 44.73
N SER A 436 -1.51 27.01 45.46
CA SER A 436 -1.26 27.97 46.52
C SER A 436 -0.95 27.30 47.86
N GLU A 437 -1.55 26.12 48.13
CA GLU A 437 -1.25 25.29 49.31
C GLU A 437 0.10 24.57 49.21
N ALA A 438 0.61 24.32 47.99
CA ALA A 438 1.94 23.75 47.78
C ALA A 438 3.10 24.69 48.15
N LYS A 439 2.83 25.93 48.60
CA LYS A 439 3.86 26.93 48.95
C LYS A 439 4.23 27.00 50.43
N SER A 440 3.53 26.32 51.33
CA SER A 440 3.73 26.58 52.78
C SER A 440 4.49 25.52 53.56
N ASP A 441 4.83 24.34 53.03
CA ASP A 441 5.68 23.43 53.80
C ASP A 441 6.47 22.43 52.95
N SER A 442 7.69 22.13 53.42
CA SER A 442 8.74 21.30 52.82
C SER A 442 9.69 21.98 51.81
N GLY A 443 10.99 21.93 52.14
CA GLY A 443 12.11 22.53 51.41
C GLY A 443 12.45 21.90 50.06
N TYR A 444 11.48 21.76 49.16
CA TYR A 444 11.75 21.49 47.75
C TYR A 444 11.95 22.81 47.00
N LYS A 445 13.21 23.22 46.83
CA LYS A 445 13.55 24.15 45.74
C LYS A 445 13.21 23.44 44.43
N ALA A 446 12.03 23.69 43.86
CA ALA A 446 11.75 23.33 42.48
C ALA A 446 12.84 23.97 41.61
N ILE A 447 13.75 23.15 41.10
CA ILE A 447 14.75 23.54 40.12
C ILE A 447 13.96 23.81 38.83
N LEU A 448 13.42 25.03 38.71
CA LEU A 448 12.85 25.50 37.47
C LEU A 448 14.00 25.60 36.47
N LEU A 449 14.05 24.63 35.56
CA LEU A 449 14.98 24.66 34.45
C LEU A 449 14.78 25.99 33.70
N PRO A 450 15.83 26.79 33.46
CA PRO A 450 15.72 27.99 32.66
C PRO A 450 15.04 27.67 31.31
N PRO A 451 14.12 28.51 30.79
CA PRO A 451 13.39 28.22 29.56
C PRO A 451 14.29 27.85 28.36
N ALA A 452 15.50 28.41 28.30
CA ALA A 452 16.52 28.02 27.30
C ALA A 452 16.97 26.56 27.46
N LEU A 453 17.22 26.09 28.70
CA LEU A 453 17.54 24.69 28.95
C LEU A 453 16.37 23.76 28.63
N ALA A 454 15.13 24.18 28.94
CA ALA A 454 13.94 23.38 28.62
C ALA A 454 13.74 23.26 27.09
N THR A 455 13.99 24.34 26.36
CA THR A 455 13.95 24.35 24.89
C THR A 455 15.04 23.47 24.28
N LEU A 456 16.28 23.56 24.80
CA LEU A 456 17.39 22.73 24.33
C LEU A 456 17.16 21.24 24.61
N LEU A 457 16.61 20.89 25.77
CA LEU A 457 16.21 19.51 26.07
C LEU A 457 15.10 19.03 25.15
N PHE A 458 14.07 19.86 24.91
CA PHE A 458 12.97 19.50 24.02
C PHE A 458 13.45 19.29 22.57
N LEU A 459 14.26 20.21 22.04
CA LEU A 459 14.86 20.06 20.71
C LEU A 459 15.79 18.84 20.64
N GLY A 460 16.54 18.57 21.70
CA GLY A 460 17.37 17.37 21.81
C GLY A 460 16.53 16.09 21.77
N MET A 461 15.42 16.05 22.52
CA MET A 461 14.48 14.93 22.50
C MET A 461 13.81 14.77 21.14
N LEU A 462 13.45 15.86 20.48
CA LEU A 462 12.86 15.84 19.13
C LEU A 462 13.85 15.27 18.11
N LEU A 463 15.09 15.77 18.08
CA LEU A 463 16.12 15.26 17.17
C LEU A 463 16.50 13.80 17.46
N LEU A 464 16.58 13.43 18.74
CA LEU A 464 16.76 12.04 19.14
C LEU A 464 15.60 11.18 18.64
N THR A 465 14.37 11.66 18.75
CA THR A 465 13.17 10.97 18.24
C THR A 465 13.21 10.84 16.73
N CYS A 466 13.57 11.90 15.99
CA CYS A 466 13.72 11.85 14.53
C CYS A 466 14.82 10.87 14.12
N MET A 467 15.97 10.88 14.79
CA MET A 467 17.09 9.97 14.53
C MET A 467 16.70 8.52 14.83
N VAL A 468 16.07 8.27 15.97
CA VAL A 468 15.58 6.93 16.34
C VAL A 468 14.52 6.49 15.34
N TRP A 469 13.53 7.32 15.04
CA TRP A 469 12.49 7.02 14.05
C TRP A 469 13.09 6.72 12.67
N SER A 470 14.09 7.47 12.19
CA SER A 470 14.74 7.19 10.91
C SER A 470 15.44 5.82 10.85
N LEU A 471 15.86 5.28 11.99
CA LEU A 471 16.44 3.94 12.08
C LEU A 471 15.35 2.84 12.14
N PHE A 472 14.13 3.18 12.55
CA PHE A 472 13.01 2.25 12.70
C PHE A 472 11.99 2.31 11.56
N ALA A 473 11.86 3.44 10.87
CA ALA A 473 10.80 3.67 9.89
C ALA A 473 10.97 2.82 8.63
N THR A 474 12.21 2.46 8.31
CA THR A 474 12.51 1.52 7.23
C THR A 474 12.31 0.07 7.66
N THR A 475 11.82 -0.22 8.89
CA THR A 475 11.75 -1.60 9.43
C THR A 475 10.62 -2.46 8.81
N PRO A 476 10.70 -3.81 8.57
CA PRO A 476 9.60 -4.53 7.93
C PRO A 476 8.48 -4.67 8.96
N MET A 477 8.81 -4.50 10.25
CA MET A 477 7.88 -4.39 11.36
C MET A 477 6.96 -3.17 11.20
N VAL A 478 7.46 -2.02 10.73
CA VAL A 478 6.60 -0.84 10.47
C VAL A 478 5.66 -1.13 9.31
N TYR A 479 6.18 -1.72 8.23
CA TYR A 479 5.37 -2.18 7.09
C TYR A 479 4.27 -3.16 7.54
N GLU A 480 4.65 -4.22 8.25
CA GLU A 480 3.76 -5.26 8.77
C GLU A 480 2.69 -4.65 9.69
N ASN A 481 3.07 -3.79 10.64
CA ASN A 481 2.13 -3.16 11.56
C ASN A 481 1.11 -2.26 10.84
N HIS A 482 1.55 -1.52 9.82
CA HIS A 482 0.66 -0.67 9.04
C HIS A 482 -0.37 -1.50 8.29
N HIS A 483 0.07 -2.42 7.43
CA HIS A 483 -0.81 -3.27 6.63
C HIS A 483 -1.69 -4.17 7.50
N THR A 484 -1.20 -4.59 8.67
CA THR A 484 -2.02 -5.36 9.62
C THR A 484 -3.18 -4.59 10.18
N ARG A 485 -3.00 -3.30 10.47
CA ARG A 485 -4.09 -2.45 10.95
C ARG A 485 -5.10 -2.13 9.85
N MET A 486 -4.63 -2.01 8.62
CA MET A 486 -5.43 -1.57 7.49
C MET A 486 -6.25 -2.71 6.88
N TRP A 487 -5.66 -3.91 6.75
CA TRP A 487 -6.35 -5.02 6.10
C TRP A 487 -5.90 -6.42 6.49
N TRP A 488 -4.65 -6.69 6.88
CA TRP A 488 -4.20 -8.08 7.13
C TRP A 488 -5.01 -8.80 8.22
N PHE A 489 -5.55 -8.04 9.18
CA PHE A 489 -6.44 -8.55 10.21
C PHE A 489 -7.63 -9.34 9.63
N ALA A 490 -8.06 -9.05 8.40
CA ALA A 490 -9.18 -9.73 7.74
C ALA A 490 -8.84 -11.17 7.28
N SER A 491 -7.57 -11.58 7.40
CA SER A 491 -7.13 -12.96 7.16
C SER A 491 -7.13 -13.81 8.44
N GLU A 492 -7.26 -13.20 9.62
CA GLU A 492 -7.15 -13.87 10.92
C GLU A 492 -8.28 -14.88 11.17
N ASP A 493 -7.96 -15.99 11.82
CA ASP A 493 -8.89 -17.10 12.06
C ASP A 493 -10.00 -16.74 13.06
N GLY A 494 -11.23 -17.14 12.72
CA GLY A 494 -12.37 -17.11 13.65
C GLY A 494 -13.17 -15.81 13.65
N GLU A 495 -12.80 -14.84 12.82
CA GLU A 495 -13.55 -13.60 12.64
C GLU A 495 -14.64 -13.75 11.58
N ASN A 496 -15.76 -13.05 11.74
CA ASN A 496 -16.90 -13.10 10.79
C ASN A 496 -16.61 -12.42 9.44
N TYR A 497 -15.50 -11.70 9.34
CA TYR A 497 -14.99 -11.07 8.12
C TYR A 497 -13.83 -11.84 7.48
N GLN A 498 -13.51 -13.04 8.00
CA GLN A 498 -12.36 -13.81 7.55
C GLN A 498 -12.50 -14.23 6.07
N ALA A 499 -11.50 -13.86 5.26
CA ALA A 499 -11.30 -14.39 3.91
C ALA A 499 -9.82 -14.32 3.50
N PRO A 500 -9.39 -15.04 2.45
CA PRO A 500 -8.08 -14.83 1.86
C PRO A 500 -7.92 -13.39 1.39
N ILE A 501 -6.72 -12.83 1.56
CA ILE A 501 -6.36 -11.51 1.04
C ILE A 501 -5.34 -11.72 -0.09
N TRP A 502 -5.67 -11.18 -1.26
CA TRP A 502 -4.83 -11.15 -2.44
C TRP A 502 -4.31 -9.73 -2.65
N MET A 503 -3.00 -9.55 -2.77
CA MET A 503 -2.42 -8.24 -3.11
C MET A 503 -2.39 -8.11 -4.63
N SER A 504 -3.47 -7.62 -5.24
CA SER A 504 -3.57 -7.62 -6.71
C SER A 504 -2.71 -6.58 -7.41
N GLU A 505 -2.18 -5.59 -6.67
CA GLU A 505 -1.28 -4.59 -7.25
C GLU A 505 -0.20 -4.14 -6.26
N PHE A 506 1.04 -4.18 -6.75
CA PHE A 506 2.21 -3.53 -6.18
C PHE A 506 3.28 -3.42 -7.25
N GLY A 507 4.17 -2.45 -7.11
CA GLY A 507 5.24 -2.21 -8.07
C GLY A 507 6.32 -1.32 -7.49
N GLN A 508 7.55 -1.50 -7.97
CA GLN A 508 8.67 -0.65 -7.60
C GLN A 508 9.78 -0.68 -8.67
N ASP A 509 10.43 0.46 -8.89
CA ASP A 509 11.54 0.64 -9.83
C ASP A 509 12.92 0.69 -9.15
N THR A 510 12.92 0.74 -7.82
CA THR A 510 14.11 0.83 -6.96
C THR A 510 14.11 -0.23 -5.86
N ARG A 511 15.24 -0.92 -5.66
CA ARG A 511 15.35 -1.92 -4.59
C ARG A 511 15.59 -1.24 -3.24
N ASP A 512 14.52 -0.82 -2.60
CA ASP A 512 14.52 -0.05 -1.35
C ASP A 512 13.93 -0.85 -0.16
N ALA A 513 13.86 -0.21 1.01
CA ALA A 513 13.33 -0.78 2.24
C ALA A 513 11.83 -1.08 2.16
N TYR A 514 11.08 -0.38 1.30
CA TYR A 514 9.68 -0.69 1.01
C TYR A 514 9.60 -2.05 0.31
N TRP A 515 10.34 -2.24 -0.78
CA TRP A 515 10.33 -3.48 -1.55
C TRP A 515 10.79 -4.67 -0.73
N VAL A 516 11.93 -4.55 -0.04
CA VAL A 516 12.43 -5.64 0.83
C VAL A 516 11.46 -5.92 1.98
N GLY A 517 10.82 -4.89 2.54
CA GLY A 517 9.81 -5.03 3.57
C GLY A 517 8.57 -5.78 3.07
N LEU A 518 8.07 -5.41 1.88
CA LEU A 518 6.96 -6.06 1.21
C LEU A 518 7.28 -7.53 0.90
N MET A 519 8.42 -7.83 0.28
CA MET A 519 8.81 -9.21 -0.05
C MET A 519 8.88 -10.09 1.21
N LYS A 520 9.47 -9.58 2.30
CA LYS A 520 9.48 -10.29 3.60
C LYS A 520 8.09 -10.48 4.17
N PHE A 521 7.21 -9.48 4.03
CA PHE A 521 5.83 -9.59 4.46
C PHE A 521 5.08 -10.66 3.66
N LEU A 522 5.16 -10.66 2.32
CA LEU A 522 4.58 -11.68 1.44
C LEU A 522 5.09 -13.08 1.79
N ALA A 523 6.39 -13.19 2.08
CA ALA A 523 6.98 -14.45 2.48
C ALA A 523 6.42 -14.97 3.82
N LYS A 524 6.45 -14.12 4.85
CA LYS A 524 6.01 -14.45 6.21
C LYS A 524 4.53 -14.81 6.28
N SER A 525 3.72 -14.13 5.48
CA SER A 525 2.27 -14.28 5.46
C SER A 525 1.79 -15.47 4.63
N ASP A 526 2.63 -15.99 3.73
CA ASP A 526 2.25 -16.83 2.59
C ASP A 526 1.10 -16.22 1.78
N MET A 527 1.11 -14.90 1.60
CA MET A 527 0.03 -14.16 0.93
C MET A 527 0.04 -14.36 -0.58
N ASP A 528 -1.14 -14.37 -1.18
CA ASP A 528 -1.34 -14.38 -2.63
C ASP A 528 -1.07 -12.98 -3.20
N TRP A 529 -0.53 -12.87 -4.41
CA TRP A 529 -0.15 -11.56 -4.95
C TRP A 529 -0.17 -11.48 -6.48
N ALA A 530 -0.22 -10.26 -7.01
CA ALA A 530 -0.05 -9.94 -8.42
C ALA A 530 0.76 -8.64 -8.58
N VAL A 531 1.86 -8.71 -9.31
CA VAL A 531 2.72 -7.54 -9.54
C VAL A 531 2.17 -6.68 -10.69
N TRP A 532 2.20 -5.35 -10.53
CA TRP A 532 1.88 -4.37 -11.57
C TRP A 532 3.20 -3.87 -12.18
N ALA A 533 3.56 -4.23 -13.42
CA ALA A 533 2.81 -5.07 -14.39
C ALA A 533 3.76 -5.80 -15.38
N TYR A 534 3.26 -6.80 -16.14
CA TYR A 534 4.01 -7.47 -17.24
C TYR A 534 4.35 -6.51 -18.40
N TYR A 535 3.79 -5.31 -18.38
CA TYR A 535 3.89 -4.33 -19.46
C TYR A 535 5.33 -3.87 -19.72
N GLY A 536 5.59 -3.51 -20.97
CA GLY A 536 6.87 -3.04 -21.48
C GLY A 536 7.07 -1.57 -21.17
N SER A 537 8.23 -1.24 -20.59
CA SER A 537 8.53 0.13 -20.18
C SER A 537 9.88 0.63 -20.69
N THR A 538 9.98 1.95 -20.76
CA THR A 538 11.18 2.68 -21.12
C THR A 538 11.85 3.21 -19.86
N ARG A 539 13.15 2.99 -19.69
CA ARG A 539 13.90 3.61 -18.58
C ARG A 539 13.81 5.12 -18.71
N VAL A 540 13.62 5.81 -17.58
CA VAL A 540 13.51 7.28 -17.53
C VAL A 540 14.73 7.97 -18.16
N GLU A 541 15.90 7.35 -18.04
CA GLU A 541 17.18 7.82 -18.60
C GLU A 541 17.21 7.82 -20.15
N ASP A 542 16.35 7.02 -20.79
CA ASP A 542 16.28 6.87 -22.24
C ASP A 542 15.18 7.74 -22.88
N ILE A 543 14.48 8.56 -22.09
CA ILE A 543 13.43 9.47 -22.57
C ILE A 543 14.05 10.80 -23.00
N PRO A 544 14.00 11.16 -24.29
CA PRO A 544 14.34 12.52 -24.72
C PRO A 544 13.38 13.50 -24.04
N TYR A 545 13.91 14.51 -23.36
CA TYR A 545 13.13 15.60 -22.76
C TYR A 545 12.30 16.32 -23.84
N SER A 546 11.07 15.87 -24.08
CA SER A 546 10.06 16.65 -24.78
C SER A 546 8.80 16.66 -23.92
N HIS A 547 8.64 17.75 -23.18
CA HIS A 547 7.36 18.13 -22.62
C HIS A 547 6.34 18.25 -23.75
N GLN A 548 5.13 17.73 -23.51
CA GLN A 548 3.94 17.78 -24.37
C GLN A 548 3.81 16.62 -25.37
N ASN A 549 3.41 15.44 -24.86
CA ASN A 549 2.18 14.73 -25.26
C ASN A 549 2.17 13.32 -24.64
N LEU A 550 1.20 13.10 -23.73
CA LEU A 550 0.59 11.85 -23.30
C LEU A 550 1.35 10.52 -23.54
N THR A 551 2.08 10.08 -22.51
CA THR A 551 2.13 8.72 -21.92
C THR A 551 3.23 8.79 -20.87
N MET A 552 2.88 8.77 -19.58
CA MET A 552 3.92 8.46 -18.58
C MET A 552 4.39 7.03 -18.90
N PRO A 553 5.69 6.78 -19.09
CA PRO A 553 6.17 5.42 -19.23
C PRO A 553 5.73 4.64 -17.99
N GLU A 554 5.21 3.43 -18.19
CA GLU A 554 4.86 2.54 -17.09
C GLU A 554 6.06 2.34 -16.16
N THR A 555 6.09 3.00 -15.01
CA THR A 555 7.30 3.07 -14.18
C THR A 555 7.65 1.73 -13.53
N TYR A 556 6.67 0.81 -13.41
CA TYR A 556 6.82 -0.46 -12.72
C TYR A 556 6.78 -1.69 -13.64
N GLY A 557 6.85 -1.46 -14.95
CA GLY A 557 6.89 -2.53 -15.96
C GLY A 557 8.00 -3.55 -15.70
N LEU A 558 7.66 -4.83 -15.75
CA LEU A 558 8.63 -5.92 -15.61
C LEU A 558 9.46 -6.10 -16.87
N MET A 559 8.87 -5.82 -18.03
CA MET A 559 9.48 -6.04 -19.33
C MET A 559 10.11 -4.76 -19.85
N ASN A 560 11.15 -4.89 -20.68
CA ASN A 560 11.62 -3.76 -21.46
C ASN A 560 10.59 -3.38 -22.54
N LYS A 561 10.78 -2.23 -23.20
CA LYS A 561 9.90 -1.75 -24.27
C LYS A 561 9.63 -2.73 -25.42
N TYR A 562 10.48 -3.72 -25.64
CA TYR A 562 10.36 -4.70 -26.74
C TYR A 562 9.82 -6.05 -26.28
N TYR A 563 9.50 -6.19 -25.00
CA TYR A 563 9.01 -7.42 -24.37
C TYR A 563 9.92 -8.65 -24.55
N ASN A 564 11.21 -8.47 -24.87
CA ASN A 564 12.12 -9.60 -25.14
C ASN A 564 13.05 -9.96 -23.97
N GLU A 565 13.10 -9.11 -22.95
CA GLU A 565 13.82 -9.32 -21.70
C GLU A 565 13.16 -8.50 -20.59
N THR A 566 13.49 -8.82 -19.34
CA THR A 566 13.03 -8.03 -18.21
C THR A 566 13.79 -6.71 -18.15
N MET A 567 13.15 -5.65 -17.64
CA MET A 567 13.67 -4.28 -17.71
C MET A 567 15.08 -4.12 -17.08
N PHE A 568 15.43 -4.94 -16.08
CA PHE A 568 16.75 -4.92 -15.45
C PHE A 568 17.63 -6.14 -15.78
N ALA A 569 17.34 -6.91 -16.84
CA ALA A 569 18.11 -8.09 -17.23
C ALA A 569 19.61 -7.83 -17.42
N GLY A 570 19.98 -6.63 -17.90
CA GLY A 570 21.37 -6.21 -18.10
C GLY A 570 22.13 -5.75 -16.84
N MET A 571 21.50 -5.73 -15.65
CA MET A 571 22.18 -5.38 -14.40
C MET A 571 23.07 -6.52 -13.89
N GLU A 572 24.12 -6.20 -13.15
CA GLU A 572 24.95 -7.21 -12.47
C GLU A 572 24.07 -8.03 -11.50
N GLY A 573 23.98 -9.34 -11.75
CA GLY A 573 23.09 -10.23 -10.99
C GLY A 573 21.67 -10.40 -11.57
N GLY A 574 21.35 -9.75 -12.69
CA GLY A 574 20.05 -9.84 -13.36
C GLY A 574 18.98 -8.94 -12.74
N ASP A 575 17.72 -9.14 -13.14
CA ASP A 575 16.59 -8.37 -12.60
C ASP A 575 16.27 -8.82 -11.18
N TRP A 576 16.62 -7.96 -10.22
CA TRP A 576 16.43 -8.22 -8.79
C TRP A 576 14.96 -8.40 -8.41
N ARG A 577 14.01 -7.77 -9.12
CA ARG A 577 12.58 -7.94 -8.84
C ARG A 577 12.15 -9.37 -9.11
N ILE A 578 12.56 -9.92 -10.25
CA ILE A 578 12.25 -11.30 -10.63
C ILE A 578 12.82 -12.27 -9.61
N LYS A 579 14.08 -12.07 -9.21
CA LYS A 579 14.74 -12.91 -8.21
C LYS A 579 14.00 -12.89 -6.86
N ASP A 580 13.68 -11.69 -6.36
CA ASP A 580 12.99 -11.54 -5.07
C ASP A 580 11.56 -12.11 -5.14
N MET A 581 10.83 -11.91 -6.25
CA MET A 581 9.49 -12.44 -6.44
C MET A 581 9.49 -13.97 -6.55
N GLN A 582 10.42 -14.57 -7.29
CA GLN A 582 10.57 -16.02 -7.39
C GLN A 582 10.86 -16.67 -6.04
N ALA A 583 11.52 -15.96 -5.12
CA ALA A 583 11.74 -16.44 -3.76
C ALA A 583 10.46 -16.51 -2.91
N VAL A 584 9.42 -15.74 -3.26
CA VAL A 584 8.11 -15.72 -2.56
C VAL A 584 6.97 -16.42 -3.33
N MET A 585 7.27 -17.00 -4.50
CA MET A 585 6.33 -17.83 -5.28
C MET A 585 5.97 -19.18 -4.63
N PRO A 586 6.87 -19.88 -3.91
CA PRO A 586 6.51 -21.13 -3.24
C PRO A 586 5.46 -20.93 -2.14
N ILE A 587 4.74 -22.01 -1.80
CA ILE A 587 3.90 -22.07 -0.60
C ILE A 587 4.83 -22.16 0.63
N ASN A 588 4.54 -21.37 1.66
CA ASN A 588 5.37 -21.23 2.86
C ASN A 588 6.84 -20.91 2.51
N PRO A 589 7.08 -19.80 1.79
CA PRO A 589 8.43 -19.42 1.37
C PRO A 589 9.30 -19.08 2.58
N ASP A 590 10.61 -19.32 2.45
CA ASP A 590 11.58 -18.97 3.48
C ASP A 590 11.83 -17.46 3.48
N VAL A 591 11.47 -16.77 4.57
CA VAL A 591 11.67 -15.32 4.72
C VAL A 591 13.14 -14.94 4.63
N ASP A 592 14.04 -15.82 5.07
CA ASP A 592 15.49 -15.56 5.06
C ASP A 592 16.09 -15.66 3.64
N SER A 593 15.33 -16.15 2.66
CA SER A 593 15.72 -16.10 1.24
C SER A 593 15.70 -14.69 0.65
N ILE A 594 15.00 -13.75 1.32
CA ILE A 594 14.94 -12.34 0.93
C ILE A 594 16.14 -11.60 1.53
N ASP A 595 17.24 -11.58 0.77
CA ASP A 595 18.46 -10.89 1.12
C ASP A 595 18.29 -9.35 1.07
N ALA A 596 18.74 -8.64 2.10
CA ALA A 596 18.72 -7.18 2.12
C ALA A 596 19.97 -6.55 1.47
N SER A 597 20.95 -7.33 1.05
CA SER A 597 22.14 -6.84 0.34
C SER A 597 21.76 -6.14 -0.95
N GLY A 598 22.40 -5.00 -1.26
CA GLY A 598 22.04 -4.19 -2.44
C GLY A 598 20.77 -3.34 -2.27
N CYS A 599 20.13 -3.35 -1.10
CA CYS A 599 19.07 -2.39 -0.79
C CYS A 599 19.65 -0.98 -0.55
N SER A 600 19.06 0.03 -1.20
CA SER A 600 19.59 1.40 -1.24
C SER A 600 19.57 2.10 0.13
N ASP A 601 18.45 1.99 0.86
CA ASP A 601 18.15 2.75 2.08
C ASP A 601 17.87 1.86 3.32
N CYS A 602 18.05 0.54 3.19
CA CYS A 602 17.96 -0.40 4.30
C CYS A 602 19.02 -0.12 5.38
N VAL A 603 18.62 -0.15 6.66
CA VAL A 603 19.51 0.16 7.82
C VAL A 603 19.63 -1.03 8.80
N TRP A 604 19.30 -2.24 8.33
CA TRP A 604 19.21 -3.48 9.13
C TRP A 604 20.48 -3.88 9.86
#